data_AF-A0A9Q0F1W5-F1
#
_entry.id   AF-A0A9Q0F1W5-F1
#
_cell.length_a   1.000
_cell.length_b   1.000
_cell.length_c   1.000
_cell.angle_alpha   90.00
_cell.angle_beta   90.00
_cell.angle_gamma   90.00
#
_symmetry.space_group_name_H-M   'P 1'
#
loop_
_entity.id
_entity.type
_entity.pdbx_description
1 polymer ?
#
loop_
_entity_poly.entity_id
_entity_poly.type
_entity_poly.pdbx_seq_one_letter_code
_entity_poly.pdbx_strand_id
1 'polypeptide(L)'
;MVEFGVDGDVNGGVVANIELDIGRVGDTSEVGESSGEGDFQLDHDCKMDGDSLSKDESQDATPGSTMNEGDEPYLGQEFDSEAAAHAFYNAYATRVGFVIRVSKLSRSRRDGSAIGRALVCNKEGFRMPDKREKIVRQRAETRVGCRAMILVRKVSSGKWVVTKFVKEHTHPLTPGKGRRDCLYDQYPNEHDKIRELTQQLAIEKKRAATYKRHLELVFEQIEEHNESLSKKIQHIVDSVKEMESNELQNRYSRHSRFLSKPISKIVSFSRLVSKLHLQKRMIALGFEGSANKIGVGVVTLDGTILSNPRHTYITPPGHGFLPRETAHHHLHHVLPLVKSALETARITPDEIDCLCYTKGPGMGAPLQVSAVVVRVLSQLWKKPIVAVNHCVAHIEMGRVVTGADDPVVLYVSGGNTQVIAYSEGRYRIFGETIDIAVGNCLDRFARVLHLSNDPAPGYNIEQLAKKGEKFLDLPYAVKGMDVSFSGILSYIETTAEEKLKNNECTPADLCYSLQETVFAMLVEITERAMAHCDKKDVLIVGGVGCNERLQEMMRTMCSERGGTLYATDDRYCIDNGAMIAYTGLLAFAHGTTTPLEESTFTQRFRTDEVQAIWREKKDSTGMNDIGK
;
A
#
# COMPACT_ATOMS: atom_id res chain seq x y z
N MET A 1 37.82 27.96 36.53
CA MET A 1 38.19 28.57 35.23
C MET A 1 37.25 27.99 34.16
N VAL A 2 36.32 28.74 33.59
CA VAL A 2 36.05 30.19 33.70
C VAL A 2 34.60 30.38 34.19
N GLU A 3 34.43 31.29 35.14
CA GLU A 3 33.12 31.71 35.68
C GLU A 3 32.54 32.86 34.85
N PHE A 4 31.21 32.97 34.81
CA PHE A 4 30.52 34.26 34.72
C PHE A 4 29.12 34.14 35.38
N GLY A 5 29.04 34.54 36.65
CA GLY A 5 27.94 35.45 37.06
C GLY A 5 28.31 36.87 36.61
N VAL A 6 27.49 37.91 36.71
CA VAL A 6 26.19 38.12 37.39
C VAL A 6 25.39 39.14 36.52
N ASP A 7 24.17 39.61 36.79
CA ASP A 7 23.36 39.60 38.02
C ASP A 7 21.84 39.57 37.71
N GLY A 8 20.98 39.69 38.72
CA GLY A 8 19.55 39.98 38.58
C GLY A 8 19.16 41.33 39.18
N ASP A 9 18.21 42.04 38.56
CA ASP A 9 17.49 43.12 39.25
C ASP A 9 16.05 43.27 38.72
N VAL A 10 15.15 43.71 39.59
CA VAL A 10 13.70 43.80 39.33
C VAL A 10 13.28 45.26 39.27
N ASN A 11 12.61 45.68 38.19
CA ASN A 11 11.73 46.85 38.23
C ASN A 11 10.63 46.76 37.15
N GLY A 12 9.43 47.24 37.50
CA GLY A 12 8.24 47.16 36.66
C GLY A 12 7.75 48.52 36.12
N GLY A 13 6.71 48.46 35.29
CA GLY A 13 6.06 49.62 34.63
C GLY A 13 6.71 49.96 33.29
N VAL A 14 5.99 50.15 32.18
CA VAL A 14 4.71 50.84 31.99
C VAL A 14 4.00 50.30 30.73
N VAL A 15 2.67 50.43 30.69
CA VAL A 15 1.80 50.06 29.55
C VAL A 15 1.92 51.05 28.39
N ALA A 16 1.98 50.56 27.15
CA ALA A 16 1.67 51.34 25.95
C ALA A 16 0.93 50.47 24.92
N ASN A 17 -0.31 50.85 24.59
CA ASN A 17 -1.14 50.19 23.57
C ASN A 17 -0.67 50.58 22.16
N ILE A 18 -0.74 49.62 21.22
CA ILE A 18 -0.99 49.92 19.80
C ILE A 18 -2.02 48.89 19.30
N GLU A 19 -3.22 49.37 18.99
CA GLU A 19 -4.26 48.61 18.28
C GLU A 19 -3.91 48.54 16.78
N LEU A 20 -4.41 47.52 16.08
CA LEU A 20 -4.64 47.57 14.63
C LEU A 20 -5.79 46.62 14.24
N ASP A 21 -6.64 47.10 13.34
CA ASP A 21 -8.03 46.67 13.14
C ASP A 21 -8.26 45.29 12.50
N ILE A 22 -9.44 44.72 12.80
CA ILE A 22 -10.03 43.58 12.09
C ILE A 22 -11.29 44.05 11.34
N GLY A 23 -11.18 44.25 10.02
CA GLY A 23 -12.30 44.63 9.17
C GLY A 23 -13.18 43.45 8.73
N ARG A 24 -14.47 43.47 9.11
CA ARG A 24 -15.54 42.62 8.55
C ARG A 24 -16.34 43.36 7.47
N VAL A 25 -16.56 42.73 6.31
CA VAL A 25 -17.74 42.82 5.41
C VAL A 25 -17.71 41.52 4.57
N GLY A 26 -18.78 40.82 4.16
CA GLY A 26 -20.23 41.04 4.23
C GLY A 26 -20.85 40.67 2.87
N ASP A 27 -21.74 39.67 2.83
CA ASP A 27 -22.36 39.16 1.58
C ASP A 27 -23.38 40.13 0.98
N THR A 28 -23.30 40.36 -0.34
CA THR A 28 -24.47 40.61 -1.20
C THR A 28 -24.18 40.15 -2.63
N SER A 29 -25.07 39.33 -3.18
CA SER A 29 -25.06 38.87 -4.57
C SER A 29 -26.14 39.56 -5.39
N GLU A 30 -25.80 40.19 -6.52
CA GLU A 30 -26.75 40.54 -7.59
C GLU A 30 -26.15 40.31 -8.99
N VAL A 31 -27.02 40.35 -9.99
CA VAL A 31 -26.86 39.78 -11.34
C VAL A 31 -26.46 40.84 -12.37
N GLY A 32 -25.67 40.49 -13.39
CA GLY A 32 -25.45 41.35 -14.55
C GLY A 32 -24.66 40.69 -15.69
N GLU A 33 -25.23 40.68 -16.89
CA GLU A 33 -24.59 40.23 -18.14
C GLU A 33 -23.65 41.30 -18.72
N SER A 34 -22.63 40.90 -19.50
CA SER A 34 -22.47 41.36 -20.91
C SER A 34 -21.17 40.84 -21.57
N SER A 35 -21.19 40.94 -22.90
CA SER A 35 -20.23 40.46 -23.91
C SER A 35 -18.91 41.25 -24.03
N GLY A 36 -17.89 40.61 -24.60
CA GLY A 36 -16.73 41.29 -25.19
C GLY A 36 -15.76 40.34 -25.92
N GLU A 37 -15.66 40.47 -27.25
CA GLU A 37 -14.63 39.81 -28.07
C GLU A 37 -13.26 40.49 -27.91
N GLY A 38 -12.17 39.79 -28.26
CA GLY A 38 -10.81 40.35 -28.16
C GLY A 38 -9.73 39.41 -28.68
N ASP A 39 -9.68 39.23 -30.00
CA ASP A 39 -8.59 38.55 -30.71
C ASP A 39 -7.31 39.43 -30.71
N PHE A 40 -6.13 38.85 -30.50
CA PHE A 40 -4.85 39.52 -30.80
C PHE A 40 -3.69 38.53 -30.97
N GLN A 41 -3.26 38.40 -32.22
CA GLN A 41 -2.09 37.68 -32.70
C GLN A 41 -0.94 38.68 -32.94
N LEU A 42 0.29 38.38 -32.49
CA LEU A 42 1.47 39.18 -32.82
C LEU A 42 2.72 38.31 -33.04
N ASP A 43 3.10 38.16 -34.31
CA ASP A 43 4.45 37.78 -34.73
C ASP A 43 5.44 38.94 -34.55
N HIS A 44 6.71 38.64 -34.27
CA HIS A 44 7.81 39.54 -34.63
C HIS A 44 9.10 38.79 -34.98
N ASP A 45 9.42 38.82 -36.27
CA ASP A 45 10.71 38.43 -36.88
C ASP A 45 11.81 39.48 -36.62
N CYS A 46 13.08 39.03 -36.58
CA CYS A 46 14.28 39.62 -37.22
C CYS A 46 15.58 39.23 -36.47
N LYS A 47 16.77 39.07 -37.08
CA LYS A 47 17.22 38.82 -38.48
C LYS A 47 18.75 38.65 -38.46
N MET A 48 19.31 37.74 -39.28
CA MET A 48 20.65 37.79 -39.95
C MET A 48 21.93 37.95 -39.07
N ASP A 49 23.17 37.60 -39.46
CA ASP A 49 23.85 37.11 -40.70
C ASP A 49 24.64 35.80 -40.35
N GLY A 50 25.10 34.89 -41.24
CA GLY A 50 25.94 35.03 -42.46
C GLY A 50 27.42 34.83 -42.09
N ASP A 51 28.05 33.65 -42.22
CA ASP A 51 28.74 33.05 -43.40
C ASP A 51 29.34 31.68 -42.95
N SER A 52 29.78 30.70 -43.75
CA SER A 52 29.95 30.49 -45.20
C SER A 52 30.05 28.97 -45.52
N LEU A 53 29.95 28.55 -46.79
CA LEU A 53 29.90 27.14 -47.23
C LEU A 53 30.98 26.76 -48.28
N SER A 54 31.55 25.56 -48.15
CA SER A 54 32.07 24.70 -49.25
C SER A 54 32.03 23.23 -48.77
N LYS A 55 31.40 22.26 -49.44
CA LYS A 55 31.62 21.68 -50.79
C LYS A 55 33.03 21.07 -50.96
N ASP A 56 33.22 19.83 -51.44
CA ASP A 56 32.27 18.80 -51.93
C ASP A 56 32.94 17.39 -51.97
N GLU A 57 32.17 16.37 -52.36
CA GLU A 57 32.59 15.08 -52.99
C GLU A 57 33.18 13.87 -52.18
N SER A 58 32.33 12.84 -52.08
CA SER A 58 32.49 11.37 -52.10
C SER A 58 33.87 10.67 -52.15
N GLN A 59 33.97 9.54 -51.42
CA GLN A 59 34.20 8.20 -52.04
C GLN A 59 33.86 7.04 -51.08
N ASP A 60 33.45 5.90 -51.66
CA ASP A 60 33.05 4.67 -50.97
C ASP A 60 34.22 3.66 -50.94
N ALA A 61 34.56 3.11 -49.76
CA ALA A 61 35.62 2.11 -49.61
C ALA A 61 35.49 1.23 -48.34
N THR A 62 35.70 -0.06 -48.54
CA THR A 62 35.66 -1.18 -47.58
C THR A 62 36.33 -0.96 -46.20
N PRO A 63 35.77 -1.53 -45.10
CA PRO A 63 36.34 -1.39 -43.76
C PRO A 63 37.50 -2.38 -43.49
N GLY A 64 38.73 -1.95 -43.77
CA GLY A 64 39.95 -2.56 -43.24
C GLY A 64 40.47 -1.75 -42.04
N SER A 65 40.06 -2.09 -40.81
CA SER A 65 40.48 -1.34 -39.63
C SER A 65 41.91 -1.69 -39.17
N THR A 66 42.89 -0.89 -39.59
CA THR A 66 44.18 -0.80 -38.91
C THR A 66 43.97 -0.25 -37.48
N MET A 67 44.64 -0.85 -36.50
CA MET A 67 44.53 -0.40 -35.10
C MET A 67 45.45 0.79 -34.85
N ASN A 68 44.91 1.89 -34.30
CA ASN A 68 45.71 2.96 -33.74
C ASN A 68 46.24 2.56 -32.36
N GLU A 69 47.55 2.67 -32.15
CA GLU A 69 48.22 2.32 -30.88
C GLU A 69 47.88 3.26 -29.71
N GLY A 70 47.21 4.40 -29.97
CA GLY A 70 46.93 5.44 -28.98
C GLY A 70 45.86 5.14 -27.93
N ASP A 71 45.05 4.08 -28.11
CA ASP A 71 43.86 3.83 -27.28
C ASP A 71 43.97 2.63 -26.33
N GLU A 72 45.13 2.00 -26.17
CA GLU A 72 45.36 0.93 -25.18
C GLU A 72 45.96 1.51 -23.88
N PRO A 73 45.42 1.19 -22.69
CA PRO A 73 46.01 1.62 -21.43
C PRO A 73 47.46 1.14 -21.27
N TYR A 74 48.36 2.04 -20.87
CA TYR A 74 49.77 1.72 -20.63
C TYR A 74 50.24 2.22 -19.25
N LEU A 75 51.32 1.62 -18.75
CA LEU A 75 51.90 2.00 -17.46
C LEU A 75 52.52 3.40 -17.55
N GLY A 76 52.22 4.27 -16.59
CA GLY A 76 52.67 5.67 -16.60
C GLY A 76 51.74 6.65 -17.34
N GLN A 77 50.66 6.19 -17.97
CA GLN A 77 49.66 7.07 -18.56
C GLN A 77 49.03 8.00 -17.49
N GLU A 78 48.96 9.30 -17.78
CA GLU A 78 48.43 10.33 -16.87
C GLU A 78 47.01 10.77 -17.24
N PHE A 79 46.21 11.11 -16.23
CA PHE A 79 44.87 11.70 -16.35
C PHE A 79 44.71 12.86 -15.37
N ASP A 80 43.96 13.89 -15.76
CA ASP A 80 43.74 15.06 -14.92
C ASP A 80 42.74 14.80 -13.77
N SER A 81 41.91 13.74 -13.88
CA SER A 81 40.94 13.37 -12.84
C SER A 81 40.69 11.86 -12.73
N GLU A 82 40.16 11.44 -11.58
CA GLU A 82 39.70 10.07 -11.35
C GLU A 82 38.57 9.66 -12.31
N ALA A 83 37.71 10.60 -12.68
CA ALA A 83 36.61 10.39 -13.61
C ALA A 83 37.12 10.18 -15.05
N ALA A 84 38.12 10.95 -15.49
CA ALA A 84 38.76 10.78 -16.80
C ALA A 84 39.43 9.40 -16.93
N ALA A 85 40.18 8.97 -15.90
CA ALA A 85 40.75 7.63 -15.84
C ALA A 85 39.71 6.51 -15.91
N HIS A 86 38.55 6.71 -15.27
CA HIS A 86 37.43 5.76 -15.31
C HIS A 86 36.76 5.72 -16.68
N ALA A 87 36.47 6.88 -17.28
CA ALA A 87 35.85 6.98 -18.60
C ALA A 87 36.72 6.32 -19.67
N PHE A 88 38.03 6.57 -19.66
CA PHE A 88 38.99 5.95 -20.57
C PHE A 88 38.99 4.41 -20.46
N TYR A 89 39.08 3.87 -19.24
CA TYR A 89 39.06 2.41 -19.07
C TYR A 89 37.70 1.78 -19.38
N ASN A 90 36.59 2.50 -19.18
CA ASN A 90 35.26 2.04 -19.57
C ASN A 90 35.10 1.99 -21.10
N ALA A 91 35.63 2.97 -21.82
CA ALA A 91 35.66 2.98 -23.28
C ALA A 91 36.51 1.81 -23.83
N TYR A 92 37.71 1.60 -23.27
CA TYR A 92 38.55 0.44 -23.58
C TYR A 92 37.80 -0.88 -23.35
N ALA A 93 37.17 -1.06 -22.17
CA ALA A 93 36.45 -2.27 -21.82
C ALA A 93 35.24 -2.54 -22.75
N THR A 94 34.49 -1.51 -23.09
CA THR A 94 33.35 -1.59 -24.01
C THR A 94 33.79 -2.04 -25.40
N ARG A 95 34.91 -1.51 -25.92
CA ARG A 95 35.48 -1.92 -27.21
C ARG A 95 36.04 -3.35 -27.20
N VAL A 96 36.67 -3.75 -26.10
CA VAL A 96 37.27 -5.09 -25.93
C VAL A 96 36.22 -6.16 -25.60
N GLY A 97 35.01 -5.78 -25.17
CA GLY A 97 33.88 -6.68 -24.94
C GLY A 97 33.74 -7.17 -23.50
N PHE A 98 34.05 -6.34 -22.50
CA PHE A 98 33.79 -6.61 -21.08
C PHE A 98 33.24 -5.39 -20.33
N VAL A 99 32.68 -5.63 -19.13
CA VAL A 99 32.17 -4.57 -18.24
C VAL A 99 33.11 -4.43 -17.05
N ILE A 100 33.36 -3.19 -16.62
CA ILE A 100 34.21 -2.89 -15.46
C ILE A 100 33.41 -2.75 -14.16
N ARG A 101 34.10 -2.93 -13.03
CA ARG A 101 33.61 -2.57 -11.69
C ARG A 101 34.74 -1.95 -10.87
N VAL A 102 34.39 -1.09 -9.92
CA VAL A 102 35.35 -0.59 -8.91
C VAL A 102 35.60 -1.71 -7.89
N SER A 103 36.86 -2.10 -7.69
CA SER A 103 37.26 -3.16 -6.75
C SER A 103 37.78 -2.61 -5.42
N LYS A 104 38.64 -1.58 -5.47
CA LYS A 104 39.22 -0.94 -4.28
C LYS A 104 39.35 0.57 -4.46
N LEU A 105 39.01 1.31 -3.41
CA LEU A 105 39.22 2.75 -3.28
C LEU A 105 40.21 3.00 -2.13
N SER A 106 41.33 3.65 -2.43
CA SER A 106 42.30 4.12 -1.45
C SER A 106 42.00 5.58 -1.12
N ARG A 107 41.88 5.91 0.17
CA ARG A 107 41.63 7.27 0.67
C ARG A 107 42.77 7.78 1.54
N SER A 108 43.01 9.09 1.51
CA SER A 108 43.96 9.79 2.40
C SER A 108 43.48 9.70 3.85
N ARG A 109 44.39 9.37 4.78
CA ARG A 109 44.08 9.35 6.22
C ARG A 109 43.94 10.72 6.88
N ARG A 110 44.37 11.80 6.21
CA ARG A 110 44.29 13.18 6.75
C ARG A 110 43.05 13.95 6.30
N ASP A 111 42.50 13.59 5.14
CA ASP A 111 41.55 14.42 4.38
C ASP A 111 40.41 13.60 3.73
N GLY A 112 40.47 12.26 3.79
CA GLY A 112 39.42 11.38 3.23
C GLY A 112 39.32 11.35 1.69
N SER A 113 40.03 12.25 0.99
CA SER A 113 40.12 12.34 -0.46
C SER A 113 40.69 11.07 -1.11
N ALA A 114 40.25 10.77 -2.33
CA ALA A 114 40.69 9.59 -3.07
C ALA A 114 42.13 9.75 -3.55
N ILE A 115 42.98 8.75 -3.24
CA ILE A 115 44.41 8.71 -3.61
C ILE A 115 44.76 7.56 -4.56
N GLY A 116 43.81 6.65 -4.81
CA GLY A 116 43.98 5.60 -5.82
C GLY A 116 42.75 4.71 -5.97
N ARG A 117 42.49 4.23 -7.19
CA ARG A 117 41.31 3.43 -7.54
C ARG A 117 41.73 2.23 -8.40
N ALA A 118 41.20 1.05 -8.05
CA ALA A 118 41.35 -0.17 -8.83
C ALA A 118 40.04 -0.47 -9.58
N LEU A 119 40.10 -0.51 -10.91
CA LEU A 119 39.01 -0.93 -11.77
C LEU A 119 39.34 -2.32 -12.33
N VAL A 120 38.36 -3.23 -12.30
CA VAL A 120 38.55 -4.65 -12.65
C VAL A 120 37.41 -5.14 -13.54
N CYS A 121 37.60 -6.24 -14.24
CA CYS A 121 36.51 -6.92 -14.94
C CYS A 121 35.36 -7.31 -13.96
N ASN A 122 34.11 -7.22 -14.40
CA ASN A 122 32.94 -7.64 -13.61
C ASN A 122 33.02 -9.10 -13.12
N LYS A 123 33.71 -9.98 -13.87
CA LYS A 123 33.98 -11.38 -13.51
C LYS A 123 35.21 -11.61 -12.60
N GLU A 124 35.79 -10.55 -12.03
CA GLU A 124 36.93 -10.64 -11.09
C GLU A 124 36.55 -11.32 -9.77
N GLY A 125 37.48 -12.13 -9.24
CA GLY A 125 37.32 -12.92 -8.03
C GLY A 125 36.52 -14.21 -8.20
N PHE A 126 36.26 -14.90 -7.09
CA PHE A 126 35.39 -16.08 -7.00
C PHE A 126 34.25 -15.81 -6.03
N ARG A 127 33.14 -16.55 -6.16
CA ARG A 127 32.06 -16.52 -5.17
C ARG A 127 32.47 -17.37 -3.95
N MET A 128 32.37 -16.82 -2.75
CA MET A 128 32.50 -17.61 -1.53
C MET A 128 31.28 -18.54 -1.39
N PRO A 129 31.47 -19.84 -1.07
CA PRO A 129 30.37 -20.75 -0.82
C PRO A 129 29.59 -20.30 0.43
N ASP A 130 28.27 -20.31 0.34
CA ASP A 130 27.39 -19.89 1.43
C ASP A 130 27.22 -21.04 2.42
N LYS A 131 27.40 -20.82 3.72
CA LYS A 131 27.36 -21.90 4.74
C LYS A 131 25.94 -22.39 5.07
N ARG A 132 24.95 -22.07 4.23
CA ARG A 132 23.54 -22.43 4.39
C ARG A 132 23.01 -23.17 3.16
N GLU A 133 23.56 -24.34 2.88
CA GLU A 133 23.08 -25.20 1.81
C GLU A 133 22.13 -26.30 2.32
N LYS A 134 20.84 -26.09 2.08
CA LYS A 134 19.96 -27.15 1.57
C LYS A 134 19.25 -26.66 0.30
N ILE A 135 19.89 -26.97 -0.83
CA ILE A 135 19.31 -27.19 -2.16
C ILE A 135 18.28 -26.12 -2.64
N VAL A 136 18.77 -25.10 -3.36
CA VAL A 136 18.00 -24.39 -4.39
C VAL A 136 18.90 -24.13 -5.60
N ARG A 137 18.42 -24.50 -6.80
CA ARG A 137 19.01 -24.32 -8.15
C ARG A 137 20.31 -23.49 -8.24
N GLN A 138 21.40 -24.14 -8.65
CA GLN A 138 22.66 -23.46 -9.01
C GLN A 138 22.40 -22.37 -10.09
N ARG A 139 22.59 -21.11 -9.71
CA ARG A 139 22.65 -19.99 -10.65
C ARG A 139 24.01 -20.03 -11.36
N ALA A 140 24.05 -19.71 -12.65
CA ALA A 140 25.29 -19.63 -13.42
C ALA A 140 26.33 -18.73 -12.72
N GLU A 141 27.58 -19.20 -12.62
CA GLU A 141 28.64 -18.51 -11.88
C GLU A 141 29.07 -17.23 -12.61
N THR A 142 28.78 -16.08 -12.01
CA THR A 142 29.05 -14.77 -12.62
C THR A 142 30.50 -14.29 -12.45
N ARG A 143 31.31 -14.97 -11.62
CA ARG A 143 32.71 -14.60 -11.31
C ARG A 143 33.62 -15.80 -11.50
N VAL A 144 34.49 -15.73 -12.50
CA VAL A 144 35.35 -16.85 -12.98
C VAL A 144 36.84 -16.58 -12.75
N GLY A 145 37.17 -15.81 -11.69
CA GLY A 145 38.57 -15.51 -11.34
C GLY A 145 39.28 -14.58 -12.32
N CYS A 146 38.56 -13.73 -13.05
CA CYS A 146 39.17 -12.86 -14.06
C CYS A 146 40.16 -11.88 -13.44
N ARG A 147 41.35 -11.73 -14.05
CA ARG A 147 42.48 -10.94 -13.51
C ARG A 147 42.66 -9.57 -14.17
N ALA A 148 41.95 -9.31 -15.27
CA ALA A 148 42.02 -8.05 -16.00
C ALA A 148 41.64 -6.85 -15.11
N MET A 149 42.57 -5.88 -15.01
CA MET A 149 42.45 -4.73 -14.12
C MET A 149 43.33 -3.55 -14.53
N ILE A 150 42.96 -2.35 -14.08
CA ILE A 150 43.82 -1.16 -14.05
C ILE A 150 43.83 -0.56 -12.65
N LEU A 151 44.98 -0.02 -12.22
CA LEU A 151 45.17 0.66 -10.94
C LEU A 151 45.74 2.06 -11.18
N VAL A 152 44.92 3.07 -10.93
CA VAL A 152 45.34 4.48 -10.99
C VAL A 152 45.60 5.03 -9.59
N ARG A 153 46.62 5.89 -9.45
CA ARG A 153 46.97 6.57 -8.19
C ARG A 153 47.21 8.05 -8.42
N LYS A 154 46.82 8.87 -7.44
CA LYS A 154 47.08 10.31 -7.46
C LYS A 154 48.53 10.57 -7.03
N VAL A 155 49.29 11.25 -7.88
CA VAL A 155 50.68 11.67 -7.58
C VAL A 155 50.70 13.07 -6.95
N SER A 156 51.85 13.49 -6.43
CA SER A 156 52.01 14.79 -5.75
C SER A 156 51.73 16.00 -6.64
N SER A 157 51.87 15.88 -7.97
CA SER A 157 51.48 16.90 -8.95
C SER A 157 49.96 17.02 -9.17
N GLY A 158 49.14 16.24 -8.45
CA GLY A 158 47.68 16.29 -8.53
C GLY A 158 47.07 15.38 -9.60
N LYS A 159 47.84 14.97 -10.61
CA LYS A 159 47.43 14.05 -11.67
C LYS A 159 47.22 12.61 -11.17
N TRP A 160 46.53 11.81 -11.97
CA TRP A 160 46.25 10.39 -11.75
C TRP A 160 47.03 9.54 -12.74
N VAL A 161 47.90 8.65 -12.25
CA VAL A 161 48.81 7.87 -13.09
C VAL A 161 48.46 6.37 -13.03
N VAL A 162 48.50 5.69 -14.17
CA VAL A 162 48.37 4.22 -14.25
C VAL A 162 49.61 3.55 -13.67
N THR A 163 49.43 2.91 -12.51
CA THR A 163 50.49 2.23 -11.75
C THR A 163 50.49 0.70 -11.94
N LYS A 164 49.39 0.13 -12.44
CA LYS A 164 49.31 -1.27 -12.85
C LYS A 164 48.24 -1.42 -13.93
N PHE A 165 48.52 -2.24 -14.93
CA PHE A 165 47.57 -2.70 -15.93
C PHE A 165 47.77 -4.22 -16.13
N VAL A 166 46.67 -4.95 -16.28
CA VAL A 166 46.63 -6.39 -16.53
C VAL A 166 45.57 -6.60 -17.62
N LYS A 167 45.99 -7.16 -18.76
CA LYS A 167 45.19 -7.30 -19.98
C LYS A 167 44.49 -8.65 -20.08
N GLU A 168 44.98 -9.65 -19.36
CA GLU A 168 44.62 -11.06 -19.53
C GLU A 168 43.27 -11.40 -18.90
N HIS A 169 42.30 -11.77 -19.73
CA HIS A 169 41.02 -12.34 -19.31
C HIS A 169 41.09 -13.87 -19.20
N THR A 170 40.43 -14.43 -18.19
CA THR A 170 40.29 -15.89 -17.99
C THR A 170 39.02 -16.46 -18.65
N HIS A 171 38.38 -15.69 -19.53
CA HIS A 171 37.14 -16.04 -20.22
C HIS A 171 37.13 -15.45 -21.63
N PRO A 172 36.38 -16.04 -22.58
CA PRO A 172 36.19 -15.43 -23.89
C PRO A 172 35.56 -14.04 -23.76
N LEU A 173 35.96 -13.16 -24.67
CA LEU A 173 35.43 -11.82 -24.86
C LEU A 173 34.57 -11.82 -26.12
N THR A 174 33.47 -11.06 -26.11
CA THR A 174 32.53 -11.00 -27.23
C THR A 174 32.41 -9.54 -27.67
N PRO A 175 33.12 -9.11 -28.73
CA PRO A 175 32.98 -7.77 -29.28
C PRO A 175 31.57 -7.59 -29.86
N GLY A 176 30.71 -6.85 -29.16
CA GLY A 176 29.30 -6.68 -29.50
C GLY A 176 29.02 -5.34 -30.15
N LYS A 177 28.22 -5.35 -31.24
CA LYS A 177 27.69 -4.14 -31.88
C LYS A 177 27.01 -3.22 -30.85
N GLY A 178 27.15 -1.92 -31.04
CA GLY A 178 26.98 -0.89 -30.01
C GLY A 178 25.70 -1.00 -29.16
N ARG A 179 25.90 -1.27 -27.86
CA ARG A 179 25.00 -0.79 -26.81
C ARG A 179 25.31 0.69 -26.54
N ARG A 180 24.60 1.61 -27.19
CA ARG A 180 24.74 3.05 -26.91
C ARG A 180 23.95 3.52 -25.68
N ASP A 181 22.93 2.76 -25.25
CA ASP A 181 22.10 3.13 -24.10
C ASP A 181 22.56 2.44 -22.80
N CYS A 182 23.66 2.97 -22.26
CA CYS A 182 24.07 2.84 -20.85
C CYS A 182 24.81 4.11 -20.43
N LEU A 183 24.19 5.26 -20.66
CA LEU A 183 24.63 6.54 -20.07
C LEU A 183 24.42 6.47 -18.55
N TYR A 184 25.52 6.25 -17.83
CA TYR A 184 25.52 6.28 -16.37
C TYR A 184 26.08 7.61 -15.88
N ASP A 185 25.18 8.50 -15.45
CA ASP A 185 25.48 9.53 -14.47
C ASP A 185 25.82 8.84 -13.13
N GLN A 186 27.09 8.42 -12.99
CA GLN A 186 27.59 7.77 -11.78
C GLN A 186 29.00 8.22 -11.39
N TYR A 187 29.20 9.54 -11.31
CA TYR A 187 30.20 10.16 -10.42
C TYR A 187 29.52 11.21 -9.53
N PRO A 188 30.05 11.50 -8.33
CA PRO A 188 29.21 11.60 -7.14
C PRO A 188 28.62 13.00 -6.90
N ASN A 189 27.38 13.21 -7.37
CA ASN A 189 26.50 14.28 -6.88
C ASN A 189 25.82 13.90 -5.54
N GLU A 190 25.99 12.65 -5.08
CA GLU A 190 25.41 12.13 -3.84
C GLU A 190 25.93 12.86 -2.58
N HIS A 191 27.17 13.34 -2.55
CA HIS A 191 27.72 13.99 -1.35
C HIS A 191 27.11 15.37 -1.09
N ASP A 192 26.86 16.16 -2.13
CA ASP A 192 26.13 17.43 -2.02
C ASP A 192 24.65 17.18 -1.71
N LYS A 193 24.03 16.17 -2.34
CA LYS A 193 22.63 15.79 -2.05
C LYS A 193 22.46 15.23 -0.63
N ILE A 194 23.44 14.51 -0.09
CA ILE A 194 23.49 14.11 1.32
C ILE A 194 23.63 15.34 2.23
N ARG A 195 24.48 16.32 1.88
CA ARG A 195 24.61 17.57 2.67
C ARG A 195 23.30 18.36 2.68
N GLU A 196 22.67 18.51 1.52
CA GLU A 196 21.37 19.16 1.35
C GLU A 196 20.26 18.45 2.15
N LEU A 197 20.11 17.13 1.98
CA LEU A 197 19.12 16.33 2.73
C LEU A 197 19.39 16.33 4.24
N THR A 198 20.66 16.38 4.67
CA THR A 198 21.01 16.51 6.10
C THR A 198 20.60 17.89 6.64
N GLN A 199 20.75 18.95 5.85
CA GLN A 199 20.34 20.31 6.21
C GLN A 199 18.82 20.46 6.23
N GLN A 200 18.10 19.88 5.26
CA GLN A 200 16.64 19.77 5.26
C GLN A 200 16.14 18.97 6.48
N LEU A 201 16.77 17.83 6.80
CA LEU A 201 16.44 17.03 7.99
C LEU A 201 16.65 17.80 9.30
N ALA A 202 17.65 18.68 9.37
CA ALA A 202 17.87 19.54 10.54
C ALA A 202 16.77 20.60 10.70
N ILE A 203 16.31 21.19 9.59
CA ILE A 203 15.19 22.15 9.57
C ILE A 203 13.89 21.46 9.97
N GLU A 204 13.60 20.28 9.43
CA GLU A 204 12.39 19.51 9.78
C GLU A 204 12.41 19.02 11.23
N LYS A 205 13.57 18.60 11.76
CA LYS A 205 13.70 18.31 13.20
C LYS A 205 13.42 19.53 14.08
N LYS A 206 13.83 20.73 13.65
CA LYS A 206 13.53 21.99 14.37
C LYS A 206 12.03 22.31 14.32
N ARG A 207 11.38 22.16 13.16
CA ARG A 207 9.91 22.29 13.01
C ARG A 207 9.16 21.30 13.88
N ALA A 208 9.54 20.03 13.87
CA ALA A 208 8.95 18.99 14.71
C ALA A 208 9.08 19.29 16.21
N ALA A 209 10.21 19.85 16.66
CA ALA A 209 10.39 20.29 18.04
C ALA A 209 9.48 21.48 18.41
N THR A 210 9.26 22.44 17.48
CA THR A 210 8.29 23.53 17.68
C THR A 210 6.85 23.01 17.75
N TYR A 211 6.44 22.11 16.84
CA TYR A 211 5.11 21.50 16.89
C TYR A 211 4.90 20.66 18.15
N LYS A 212 5.94 19.96 18.65
CA LYS A 212 5.88 19.25 19.94
C LYS A 212 5.60 20.22 21.09
N ARG A 213 6.28 21.36 21.17
CA ARG A 213 6.00 22.40 22.18
C ARG A 213 4.59 22.99 22.07
N HIS A 214 4.10 23.23 20.85
CA HIS A 214 2.72 23.72 20.66
C HIS A 214 1.69 22.66 21.12
N LEU A 215 1.94 21.38 20.86
CA LEU A 215 1.12 20.29 21.38
C LEU A 215 1.18 20.20 22.91
N GLU A 216 2.36 20.29 23.52
CA GLU A 216 2.54 20.30 24.98
C GLU A 216 1.73 21.44 25.63
N LEU A 217 1.81 22.67 25.09
CA LEU A 217 1.01 23.81 25.57
C LEU A 217 -0.51 23.60 25.41
N VAL A 218 -0.95 22.97 24.32
CA VAL A 218 -2.38 22.65 24.12
C VAL A 218 -2.84 21.55 25.08
N PHE A 219 -1.99 20.57 25.41
CA PHE A 219 -2.30 19.57 26.43
C PHE A 219 -2.42 20.19 27.83
N GLU A 220 -1.50 21.08 28.22
CA GLU A 220 -1.60 21.82 29.49
C GLU A 220 -2.91 22.62 29.58
N GLN A 221 -3.29 23.35 28.52
CA GLN A 221 -4.57 24.07 28.47
C GLN A 221 -5.80 23.14 28.56
N ILE A 222 -5.74 21.96 27.96
CA ILE A 222 -6.82 20.96 28.06
C ILE A 222 -6.90 20.41 29.49
N GLU A 223 -5.77 20.12 30.14
CA GLU A 223 -5.73 19.63 31.53
C GLU A 223 -6.29 20.69 32.51
N GLU A 224 -5.85 21.96 32.40
CA GLU A 224 -6.42 23.07 33.18
C GLU A 224 -7.93 23.23 32.97
N HIS A 225 -8.40 23.14 31.73
CA HIS A 225 -9.82 23.22 31.42
C HIS A 225 -10.61 22.04 32.01
N ASN A 226 -10.04 20.84 31.98
CA ASN A 226 -10.67 19.62 32.49
C ASN A 226 -10.72 19.60 34.03
N GLU A 227 -9.69 20.12 34.71
CA GLU A 227 -9.73 20.39 36.15
C GLU A 227 -10.81 21.43 36.51
N SER A 228 -10.87 22.54 35.76
CA SER A 228 -11.85 23.60 35.96
C SER A 228 -13.29 23.10 35.78
N LEU A 229 -13.51 22.28 34.75
CA LEU A 229 -14.80 21.62 34.51
C LEU A 229 -15.14 20.61 35.61
N SER A 230 -14.17 19.81 36.06
CA SER A 230 -14.36 18.86 37.17
C SER A 230 -14.74 19.56 38.48
N LYS A 231 -14.10 20.68 38.81
CA LYS A 231 -14.43 21.52 39.99
C LYS A 231 -15.86 22.08 39.88
N LYS A 232 -16.30 22.51 38.69
CA LYS A 232 -17.68 22.97 38.45
C LYS A 232 -18.71 21.84 38.56
N ILE A 233 -18.43 20.67 37.99
CA ILE A 233 -19.31 19.49 38.09
C ILE A 233 -19.44 19.07 39.55
N GLN A 234 -18.35 19.02 40.32
CA GLN A 234 -18.38 18.69 41.73
C GLN A 234 -19.27 19.66 42.53
N HIS A 235 -19.13 20.97 42.30
CA HIS A 235 -19.99 21.98 42.92
C HIS A 235 -21.48 21.79 42.58
N ILE A 236 -21.81 21.43 41.33
CA ILE A 236 -23.19 21.13 40.92
C ILE A 236 -23.70 19.88 41.63
N VAL A 237 -22.90 18.81 41.68
CA VAL A 237 -23.25 17.54 42.35
C VAL A 237 -23.51 17.77 43.85
N ASP A 238 -22.68 18.55 44.52
CA ASP A 238 -22.84 18.82 45.95
C ASP A 238 -24.03 19.76 46.21
N SER A 239 -24.28 20.75 45.33
CA SER A 239 -25.51 21.57 45.37
C SER A 239 -26.78 20.72 45.20
N VAL A 240 -26.76 19.71 44.31
CA VAL A 240 -27.88 18.78 44.11
C VAL A 240 -28.09 17.90 45.35
N LYS A 241 -27.03 17.34 45.95
CA LYS A 241 -27.14 16.57 47.20
C LYS A 241 -27.69 17.42 48.35
N GLU A 242 -27.32 18.69 48.43
CA GLU A 242 -27.85 19.61 49.45
C GLU A 242 -29.35 19.89 49.23
N MET A 243 -29.78 20.06 47.98
CA MET A 243 -31.22 20.14 47.64
C MET A 243 -31.98 18.85 47.97
N GLU A 244 -31.45 17.67 47.63
CA GLU A 244 -32.06 16.37 47.98
C GLU A 244 -32.15 16.16 49.50
N SER A 245 -31.12 16.58 50.25
CA SER A 245 -31.09 16.54 51.72
C SER A 245 -32.17 17.44 52.34
N ASN A 246 -32.29 18.67 51.82
CA ASN A 246 -33.31 19.63 52.23
C ASN A 246 -34.73 19.18 51.86
N GLU A 247 -34.92 18.50 50.72
CA GLU A 247 -36.19 17.85 50.38
C GLU A 247 -36.51 16.69 51.33
N LEU A 248 -35.54 15.85 51.67
CA LEU A 248 -35.72 14.74 52.61
C LEU A 248 -36.14 15.25 54.00
N GLN A 249 -35.49 16.29 54.53
CA GLN A 249 -35.90 16.92 55.79
C GLN A 249 -37.32 17.52 55.69
N ASN A 250 -37.67 18.19 54.59
CA ASN A 250 -39.02 18.71 54.37
C ASN A 250 -40.09 17.61 54.24
N ARG A 251 -39.75 16.44 53.68
CA ARG A 251 -40.66 15.28 53.62
C ARG A 251 -40.82 14.64 55.01
N TYR A 252 -39.76 14.50 55.79
CA TYR A 252 -39.81 14.00 57.17
C TYR A 252 -40.66 14.90 58.08
N SER A 253 -40.55 16.22 57.95
CA SER A 253 -41.38 17.17 58.71
C SER A 253 -42.87 17.12 58.36
N ARG A 254 -43.23 16.58 57.18
CA ARG A 254 -44.62 16.48 56.69
C ARG A 254 -45.31 15.13 56.90
N HIS A 255 -44.62 14.09 57.39
CA HIS A 255 -45.17 12.73 57.53
C HIS A 255 -45.15 12.16 58.96
N SER A 256 -45.52 12.99 59.94
CA SER A 256 -45.97 12.50 61.25
C SER A 256 -47.50 12.37 61.29
N ARG A 257 -48.03 11.23 60.81
CA ARG A 257 -49.30 10.55 61.18
C ARG A 257 -49.67 9.46 60.14
N PHE A 258 -50.40 8.44 60.59
CA PHE A 258 -51.04 7.32 59.84
C PHE A 258 -50.20 6.10 59.38
N LEU A 259 -50.13 5.12 60.29
CA LEU A 259 -50.65 3.73 60.15
C LEU A 259 -50.21 2.81 58.98
N SER A 260 -49.29 1.90 59.32
CA SER A 260 -49.37 0.42 59.22
C SER A 260 -49.90 -0.34 57.97
N LYS A 261 -49.15 -1.42 57.65
CA LYS A 261 -49.45 -2.66 56.89
C LYS A 261 -48.89 -2.77 55.44
N PRO A 262 -48.57 -4.00 54.97
CA PRO A 262 -47.48 -4.20 54.01
C PRO A 262 -47.95 -4.49 52.58
N ILE A 263 -47.14 -4.07 51.59
CA ILE A 263 -47.31 -4.46 50.18
C ILE A 263 -46.07 -5.22 49.69
N SER A 264 -46.04 -6.52 49.98
CA SER A 264 -45.08 -7.46 49.40
C SER A 264 -45.52 -7.87 47.99
N LYS A 265 -45.46 -6.97 47.00
CA LYS A 265 -45.86 -7.27 45.60
C LYS A 265 -45.36 -6.30 44.51
N ILE A 266 -44.07 -5.94 44.48
CA ILE A 266 -43.46 -5.16 43.36
C ILE A 266 -42.06 -5.64 42.91
N VAL A 267 -41.36 -6.49 43.68
CA VAL A 267 -39.99 -6.98 43.35
C VAL A 267 -39.98 -8.03 42.20
N SER A 268 -41.15 -8.41 41.67
CA SER A 268 -41.26 -9.40 40.59
C SER A 268 -41.20 -8.80 39.17
N PHE A 269 -41.37 -7.49 38.98
CA PHE A 269 -41.45 -6.89 37.64
C PHE A 269 -40.10 -6.42 37.11
N SER A 270 -39.22 -5.83 37.94
CA SER A 270 -37.88 -5.43 37.49
C SER A 270 -37.05 -6.62 37.02
N ARG A 271 -37.08 -7.75 37.74
CA ARG A 271 -36.42 -9.00 37.33
C ARG A 271 -37.02 -9.65 36.07
N LEU A 272 -38.25 -9.33 35.70
CA LEU A 272 -38.87 -9.82 34.46
C LEU A 272 -38.50 -8.92 33.26
N VAL A 273 -38.45 -7.59 33.46
CA VAL A 273 -37.92 -6.65 32.46
C VAL A 273 -36.42 -6.88 32.22
N SER A 274 -35.62 -7.22 33.24
CA SER A 274 -34.23 -7.65 33.05
C SER A 274 -34.07 -8.96 32.25
N LYS A 275 -35.09 -9.82 32.21
CA LYS A 275 -35.14 -11.05 31.39
C LYS A 275 -35.81 -10.85 30.03
N LEU A 276 -36.41 -9.69 29.79
CA LEU A 276 -36.76 -9.16 28.47
C LEU A 276 -35.64 -8.25 27.95
N HIS A 277 -34.39 -8.68 28.13
CA HIS A 277 -33.33 -8.24 27.23
C HIS A 277 -33.78 -8.62 25.82
N LEU A 278 -34.14 -7.61 25.01
CA LEU A 278 -33.84 -7.64 23.58
C LEU A 278 -32.43 -8.21 23.47
N GLN A 279 -32.21 -9.25 22.67
CA GLN A 279 -30.85 -9.69 22.35
C GLN A 279 -30.12 -8.45 21.87
N LYS A 280 -29.15 -7.96 22.66
CA LYS A 280 -28.49 -6.69 22.39
C LYS A 280 -27.82 -6.86 21.03
N ARG A 281 -28.37 -6.19 20.01
CA ARG A 281 -27.90 -6.35 18.63
C ARG A 281 -26.47 -5.87 18.61
N MET A 282 -25.52 -6.79 18.50
CA MET A 282 -24.11 -6.43 18.59
C MET A 282 -23.73 -5.67 17.32
N ILE A 283 -23.03 -4.55 17.49
CA ILE A 283 -22.64 -3.65 16.39
C ILE A 283 -21.12 -3.48 16.35
N ALA A 284 -20.55 -3.58 15.16
CA ALA A 284 -19.14 -3.30 14.90
C ALA A 284 -18.96 -2.13 13.93
N LEU A 285 -17.88 -1.36 14.14
CA LEU A 285 -17.36 -0.38 13.18
C LEU A 285 -16.04 -0.90 12.59
N GLY A 286 -16.02 -1.17 11.28
CA GLY A 286 -14.92 -1.79 10.56
C GLY A 286 -14.15 -0.82 9.66
N PHE A 287 -12.82 -0.95 9.64
CA PHE A 287 -11.89 -0.08 8.90
C PHE A 287 -11.05 -0.87 7.88
N GLU A 288 -11.27 -0.59 6.60
CA GLU A 288 -10.51 -1.12 5.46
C GLU A 288 -9.63 -0.04 4.85
N GLY A 289 -8.36 -0.35 4.60
CA GLY A 289 -7.33 0.58 4.11
C GLY A 289 -6.02 -0.12 3.73
N SER A 290 -6.10 -1.34 3.20
CA SER A 290 -4.96 -2.18 2.81
C SER A 290 -4.39 -1.84 1.43
N ALA A 291 -5.24 -1.32 0.54
CA ALA A 291 -4.96 -1.07 -0.87
C ALA A 291 -5.18 0.42 -1.21
N ASN A 292 -5.69 0.74 -2.41
CA ASN A 292 -6.00 2.11 -2.83
C ASN A 292 -7.40 2.61 -2.39
N LYS A 293 -8.21 1.77 -1.72
CA LYS A 293 -9.54 2.14 -1.19
C LYS A 293 -9.46 2.28 0.33
N ILE A 294 -10.14 3.30 0.86
CA ILE A 294 -10.40 3.49 2.29
C ILE A 294 -11.90 3.35 2.50
N GLY A 295 -12.32 2.52 3.45
CA GLY A 295 -13.73 2.23 3.72
C GLY A 295 -14.00 2.10 5.21
N VAL A 296 -15.14 2.62 5.64
CA VAL A 296 -15.63 2.50 7.02
C VAL A 296 -17.04 1.93 6.99
N GLY A 297 -17.28 0.82 7.69
CA GLY A 297 -18.56 0.12 7.64
C GLY A 297 -19.13 -0.14 9.03
N VAL A 298 -20.46 -0.08 9.14
CA VAL A 298 -21.22 -0.40 10.35
C VAL A 298 -22.04 -1.65 10.06
N VAL A 299 -21.80 -2.73 10.80
CA VAL A 299 -22.47 -4.02 10.59
C VAL A 299 -22.93 -4.62 11.91
N THR A 300 -24.02 -5.37 11.84
CA THR A 300 -24.63 -6.08 12.97
C THR A 300 -24.39 -7.59 12.85
N LEU A 301 -24.46 -8.32 13.97
CA LEU A 301 -24.08 -9.75 14.00
C LEU A 301 -24.94 -10.64 13.07
N ASP A 302 -26.18 -10.22 12.81
CA ASP A 302 -27.10 -10.85 11.85
C ASP A 302 -26.72 -10.61 10.36
N GLY A 303 -25.62 -9.91 10.08
CA GLY A 303 -25.15 -9.62 8.73
C GLY A 303 -25.75 -8.35 8.12
N THR A 304 -26.71 -7.69 8.77
CA THR A 304 -27.27 -6.43 8.26
C THR A 304 -26.21 -5.33 8.30
N ILE A 305 -25.97 -4.72 7.14
CA ILE A 305 -25.07 -3.59 6.95
C ILE A 305 -25.87 -2.30 7.15
N LEU A 306 -25.56 -1.56 8.21
CA LEU A 306 -26.20 -0.28 8.52
C LEU A 306 -25.56 0.89 7.75
N SER A 307 -24.27 0.76 7.40
CA SER A 307 -23.54 1.76 6.62
C SER A 307 -22.26 1.16 6.01
N ASN A 308 -21.82 1.64 4.85
CA ASN A 308 -20.59 1.18 4.18
C ASN A 308 -19.96 2.24 3.23
N PRO A 309 -19.77 3.52 3.61
CA PRO A 309 -19.10 4.50 2.76
C PRO A 309 -17.63 4.12 2.48
N ARG A 310 -17.20 4.35 1.24
CA ARG A 310 -15.82 4.14 0.77
C ARG A 310 -15.35 5.29 -0.13
N HIS A 311 -14.03 5.47 -0.23
CA HIS A 311 -13.40 6.38 -1.18
C HIS A 311 -12.20 5.71 -1.86
N THR A 312 -12.05 5.91 -3.16
CA THR A 312 -11.02 5.29 -4.00
C THR A 312 -9.95 6.31 -4.36
N TYR A 313 -8.68 5.98 -4.15
CA TYR A 313 -7.56 6.74 -4.71
C TYR A 313 -7.39 6.36 -6.18
N ILE A 314 -7.66 7.32 -7.06
CA ILE A 314 -7.53 7.20 -8.51
C ILE A 314 -6.30 8.01 -8.94
N THR A 315 -5.42 7.39 -9.72
CA THR A 315 -4.23 8.03 -10.29
C THR A 315 -4.44 8.36 -11.78
N PRO A 316 -3.70 9.32 -12.36
CA PRO A 316 -3.78 9.60 -13.79
C PRO A 316 -3.52 8.35 -14.67
N PRO A 317 -4.06 8.28 -15.90
CA PRO A 317 -3.78 7.19 -16.83
C PRO A 317 -2.27 6.91 -16.98
N GLY A 318 -1.92 5.64 -17.18
CA GLY A 318 -0.51 5.20 -17.25
C GLY A 318 0.24 5.17 -15.90
N HIS A 319 -0.33 5.72 -14.81
CA HIS A 319 0.31 5.73 -13.49
C HIS A 319 -0.36 4.73 -12.54
N GLY A 320 0.41 4.18 -11.61
CA GLY A 320 -0.07 3.32 -10.52
C GLY A 320 0.05 4.04 -9.18
N PHE A 321 -0.83 3.71 -8.23
CA PHE A 321 -0.82 4.32 -6.91
C PHE A 321 0.41 3.93 -6.07
N LEU A 322 1.08 4.91 -5.46
CA LEU A 322 2.22 4.66 -4.57
C LEU A 322 1.77 4.57 -3.10
N PRO A 323 2.44 3.76 -2.24
CA PRO A 323 2.03 3.58 -0.84
C PRO A 323 1.97 4.89 -0.03
N ARG A 324 2.89 5.83 -0.29
CA ARG A 324 2.95 7.12 0.44
C ARG A 324 1.75 8.02 0.10
N GLU A 325 1.43 8.15 -1.17
CA GLU A 325 0.32 8.97 -1.67
C GLU A 325 -1.02 8.38 -1.24
N THR A 326 -1.14 7.06 -1.36
CA THR A 326 -2.32 6.31 -0.91
C THR A 326 -2.57 6.51 0.60
N ALA A 327 -1.52 6.46 1.42
CA ALA A 327 -1.63 6.73 2.87
C ALA A 327 -2.04 8.18 3.16
N HIS A 328 -1.55 9.16 2.38
CA HIS A 328 -1.97 10.56 2.52
C HIS A 328 -3.45 10.74 2.18
N HIS A 329 -3.93 10.12 1.10
CA HIS A 329 -5.35 10.04 0.76
C HIS A 329 -6.16 9.40 1.90
N HIS A 330 -5.75 8.24 2.44
CA HIS A 330 -6.46 7.61 3.56
C HIS A 330 -6.55 8.52 4.80
N LEU A 331 -5.48 9.25 5.12
CA LEU A 331 -5.46 10.18 6.25
C LEU A 331 -6.50 11.31 6.10
N HIS A 332 -6.67 11.85 4.89
CA HIS A 332 -7.68 12.89 4.62
C HIS A 332 -9.12 12.37 4.68
N HIS A 333 -9.38 11.16 4.16
CA HIS A 333 -10.75 10.66 4.01
C HIS A 333 -11.26 9.83 5.20
N VAL A 334 -10.39 9.24 6.04
CA VAL A 334 -10.82 8.29 7.09
C VAL A 334 -11.75 8.91 8.14
N LEU A 335 -11.47 10.13 8.63
CA LEU A 335 -12.33 10.78 9.63
C LEU A 335 -13.69 11.26 9.06
N PRO A 336 -13.74 11.89 7.87
CA PRO A 336 -15.00 12.11 7.16
C PRO A 336 -15.83 10.84 6.94
N LEU A 337 -15.17 9.72 6.58
CA LEU A 337 -15.84 8.42 6.41
C LEU A 337 -16.38 7.86 7.73
N VAL A 338 -15.68 8.00 8.86
CA VAL A 338 -16.21 7.64 10.19
C VAL A 338 -17.47 8.43 10.51
N LYS A 339 -17.44 9.76 10.32
CA LYS A 339 -18.60 10.61 10.57
C LYS A 339 -19.79 10.20 9.69
N SER A 340 -19.57 10.08 8.38
CA SER A 340 -20.60 9.63 7.42
C SER A 340 -21.13 8.23 7.75
N ALA A 341 -20.28 7.32 8.23
CA ALA A 341 -20.66 5.97 8.58
C ALA A 341 -21.66 5.96 9.75
N LEU A 342 -21.37 6.71 10.83
CA LEU A 342 -22.24 6.85 12.00
C LEU A 342 -23.54 7.58 11.68
N GLU A 343 -23.49 8.68 10.91
CA GLU A 343 -24.67 9.44 10.48
C GLU A 343 -25.63 8.60 9.63
N THR A 344 -25.09 7.83 8.68
CA THR A 344 -25.88 6.94 7.80
C THR A 344 -26.50 5.78 8.59
N ALA A 345 -25.72 5.15 9.49
CA ALA A 345 -26.21 4.09 10.36
C ALA A 345 -27.18 4.58 11.45
N ARG A 346 -27.21 5.90 11.71
CA ARG A 346 -27.99 6.57 12.77
C ARG A 346 -27.68 6.05 14.17
N ILE A 347 -26.40 5.78 14.44
CA ILE A 347 -25.92 5.32 15.75
C ILE A 347 -24.91 6.28 16.37
N THR A 348 -24.81 6.23 17.69
CA THR A 348 -23.80 6.90 18.49
C THR A 348 -22.59 5.98 18.78
N PRO A 349 -21.41 6.54 19.12
CA PRO A 349 -20.25 5.73 19.51
C PRO A 349 -20.51 4.79 20.71
N ASP A 350 -21.44 5.14 21.60
CA ASP A 350 -21.79 4.33 22.77
C ASP A 350 -22.48 3.01 22.41
N GLU A 351 -23.18 2.95 21.28
CA GLU A 351 -23.88 1.77 20.76
C GLU A 351 -22.95 0.74 20.10
N ILE A 352 -21.74 1.15 19.71
CA ILE A 352 -20.74 0.26 19.12
C ILE A 352 -20.20 -0.70 20.19
N ASP A 353 -20.16 -2.00 19.92
CA ASP A 353 -19.61 -3.01 20.84
C ASP A 353 -18.12 -3.29 20.59
N CYS A 354 -17.65 -3.23 19.35
CA CYS A 354 -16.22 -3.38 19.01
C CYS A 354 -15.77 -2.58 17.79
N LEU A 355 -14.48 -2.25 17.74
CA LEU A 355 -13.82 -1.61 16.60
C LEU A 355 -12.95 -2.62 15.85
N CYS A 356 -13.22 -2.82 14.57
CA CYS A 356 -12.55 -3.82 13.75
C CYS A 356 -11.65 -3.14 12.72
N TYR A 357 -10.45 -3.65 12.48
CA TYR A 357 -9.56 -3.07 11.47
C TYR A 357 -8.76 -4.11 10.72
N THR A 358 -8.36 -3.75 9.50
CA THR A 358 -7.52 -4.59 8.67
C THR A 358 -6.09 -4.62 9.22
N LYS A 359 -5.69 -5.74 9.83
CA LYS A 359 -4.31 -5.95 10.30
C LYS A 359 -3.37 -6.33 9.15
N GLY A 360 -3.89 -6.98 8.11
CA GLY A 360 -3.17 -7.32 6.90
C GLY A 360 -3.85 -8.46 6.11
N PRO A 361 -3.25 -8.91 4.99
CA PRO A 361 -2.08 -8.33 4.30
C PRO A 361 -2.41 -6.96 3.67
N GLY A 362 -1.41 -6.29 3.09
CA GLY A 362 -1.61 -5.01 2.40
C GLY A 362 -0.38 -4.10 2.34
N MET A 363 -0.55 -2.90 1.79
CA MET A 363 0.48 -1.87 1.75
C MET A 363 0.73 -1.28 3.15
N GLY A 364 1.98 -1.24 3.60
CA GLY A 364 2.30 -0.87 4.98
C GLY A 364 1.87 0.54 5.41
N ALA A 365 2.11 1.56 4.59
CA ALA A 365 1.75 2.94 4.94
C ALA A 365 0.23 3.17 4.97
N PRO A 366 -0.58 2.66 4.02
CA PRO A 366 -2.04 2.62 4.12
C PRO A 366 -2.56 1.88 5.36
N LEU A 367 -2.08 0.64 5.62
CA LEU A 367 -2.48 -0.15 6.79
C LEU A 367 -2.21 0.57 8.13
N GLN A 368 -1.10 1.32 8.20
CA GLN A 368 -0.73 2.10 9.37
C GLN A 368 -1.79 3.17 9.71
N VAL A 369 -2.44 3.78 8.71
CA VAL A 369 -3.48 4.81 8.94
C VAL A 369 -4.67 4.19 9.69
N SER A 370 -5.22 3.08 9.17
CA SER A 370 -6.36 2.40 9.80
C SER A 370 -6.04 1.90 11.21
N ALA A 371 -4.84 1.33 11.41
CA ALA A 371 -4.38 0.87 12.72
C ALA A 371 -4.26 2.02 13.73
N VAL A 372 -3.69 3.17 13.35
CA VAL A 372 -3.58 4.34 14.25
C VAL A 372 -4.96 4.92 14.59
N VAL A 373 -5.85 5.06 13.61
CA VAL A 373 -7.21 5.61 13.85
C VAL A 373 -7.99 4.74 14.83
N VAL A 374 -8.02 3.42 14.62
CA VAL A 374 -8.77 2.50 15.50
C VAL A 374 -8.19 2.47 16.92
N ARG A 375 -6.88 2.60 17.09
CA ARG A 375 -6.23 2.71 18.40
C ARG A 375 -6.61 4.00 19.14
N VAL A 376 -6.75 5.12 18.44
CA VAL A 376 -7.20 6.39 19.02
C VAL A 376 -8.68 6.29 19.41
N LEU A 377 -9.54 5.83 18.50
CA LEU A 377 -10.98 5.67 18.74
C LEU A 377 -11.28 4.68 19.87
N SER A 378 -10.53 3.57 19.97
CA SER A 378 -10.66 2.59 21.05
C SER A 378 -10.41 3.22 22.43
N GLN A 379 -9.39 4.06 22.56
CA GLN A 379 -9.08 4.74 23.82
C GLN A 379 -10.10 5.83 24.16
N LEU A 380 -10.56 6.61 23.16
CA LEU A 380 -11.57 7.65 23.35
C LEU A 380 -12.94 7.09 23.72
N TRP A 381 -13.41 6.07 23.00
CA TRP A 381 -14.75 5.48 23.18
C TRP A 381 -14.76 4.28 24.13
N LYS A 382 -13.60 3.88 24.67
CA LYS A 382 -13.40 2.73 25.57
C LYS A 382 -13.96 1.42 24.99
N LYS A 383 -13.76 1.19 23.69
CA LYS A 383 -14.25 0.02 22.95
C LYS A 383 -13.11 -0.95 22.64
N PRO A 384 -13.33 -2.28 22.72
CA PRO A 384 -12.33 -3.29 22.36
C PRO A 384 -11.99 -3.24 20.86
N ILE A 385 -10.75 -3.58 20.54
CA ILE A 385 -10.25 -3.71 19.16
C ILE A 385 -10.32 -5.17 18.73
N VAL A 386 -10.61 -5.42 17.45
CA VAL A 386 -10.41 -6.71 16.78
C VAL A 386 -9.59 -6.51 15.52
N ALA A 387 -8.43 -7.15 15.47
CA ALA A 387 -7.62 -7.27 14.27
C ALA A 387 -8.19 -8.31 13.30
N VAL A 388 -8.39 -7.92 12.04
CA VAL A 388 -9.02 -8.76 11.01
C VAL A 388 -8.04 -9.03 9.87
N ASN A 389 -8.04 -10.26 9.35
CA ASN A 389 -7.34 -10.63 8.12
C ASN A 389 -8.20 -10.25 6.90
N HIS A 390 -7.63 -9.48 5.98
CA HIS A 390 -8.31 -8.97 4.78
C HIS A 390 -8.87 -10.08 3.87
N CYS A 391 -8.09 -11.16 3.67
CA CYS A 391 -8.48 -12.28 2.81
C CYS A 391 -9.66 -13.07 3.41
N VAL A 392 -9.62 -13.34 4.72
CA VAL A 392 -10.74 -13.96 5.45
C VAL A 392 -11.98 -13.07 5.43
N ALA A 393 -11.81 -11.75 5.48
CA ALA A 393 -12.94 -10.82 5.47
C ALA A 393 -13.68 -10.80 4.12
N HIS A 394 -12.96 -10.85 3.01
CA HIS A 394 -13.55 -11.06 1.67
C HIS A 394 -14.38 -12.35 1.64
N ILE A 395 -13.87 -13.45 2.22
CA ILE A 395 -14.58 -14.73 2.26
C ILE A 395 -15.88 -14.63 3.08
N GLU A 396 -15.83 -14.15 4.33
CA GLU A 396 -17.02 -14.12 5.19
C GLU A 396 -18.09 -13.14 4.70
N MET A 397 -17.70 -12.00 4.12
CA MET A 397 -18.65 -11.10 3.48
C MET A 397 -19.28 -11.73 2.23
N GLY A 398 -18.48 -12.42 1.40
CA GLY A 398 -19.00 -13.18 0.26
C GLY A 398 -20.01 -14.24 0.70
N ARG A 399 -19.73 -14.99 1.78
CA ARG A 399 -20.62 -16.01 2.34
C ARG A 399 -21.94 -15.44 2.84
N VAL A 400 -21.93 -14.39 3.66
CA VAL A 400 -23.16 -13.83 4.24
C VAL A 400 -24.05 -13.15 3.20
N VAL A 401 -23.47 -12.51 2.18
CA VAL A 401 -24.24 -11.85 1.10
C VAL A 401 -24.83 -12.86 0.12
N THR A 402 -24.11 -13.95 -0.19
CA THR A 402 -24.54 -14.93 -1.22
C THR A 402 -25.25 -16.16 -0.67
N GLY A 403 -25.15 -16.43 0.64
CA GLY A 403 -25.66 -17.64 1.27
C GLY A 403 -24.79 -18.89 1.09
N ALA A 404 -23.56 -18.76 0.59
CA ALA A 404 -22.68 -19.89 0.30
C ALA A 404 -22.15 -20.58 1.59
N ASP A 405 -22.57 -21.82 1.87
CA ASP A 405 -22.28 -22.51 3.14
C ASP A 405 -20.86 -23.13 3.24
N ASP A 406 -20.34 -23.80 2.19
CA ASP A 406 -18.95 -24.27 2.21
C ASP A 406 -18.27 -24.38 0.82
N PRO A 407 -18.15 -23.26 0.07
CA PRO A 407 -17.57 -23.26 -1.27
C PRO A 407 -16.04 -23.43 -1.28
N VAL A 408 -15.49 -23.72 -2.46
CA VAL A 408 -14.12 -23.32 -2.82
C VAL A 408 -14.15 -21.84 -3.15
N VAL A 409 -13.25 -21.05 -2.60
CA VAL A 409 -13.18 -19.61 -2.81
C VAL A 409 -12.06 -19.27 -3.78
N LEU A 410 -12.39 -18.64 -4.90
CA LEU A 410 -11.42 -17.94 -5.73
C LEU A 410 -11.33 -16.49 -5.29
N TYR A 411 -10.25 -16.12 -4.61
CA TYR A 411 -9.98 -14.74 -4.21
C TYR A 411 -9.03 -14.07 -5.20
N VAL A 412 -9.55 -13.09 -5.94
CA VAL A 412 -8.82 -12.37 -7.00
C VAL A 412 -8.96 -10.85 -6.88
N SER A 413 -7.85 -10.20 -6.58
CA SER A 413 -7.77 -8.75 -6.38
C SER A 413 -6.52 -8.15 -7.07
N GLY A 414 -6.31 -6.84 -6.94
CA GLY A 414 -5.07 -6.20 -7.37
C GLY A 414 -3.82 -6.64 -6.58
N GLY A 415 -3.99 -7.22 -5.39
CA GLY A 415 -2.91 -7.67 -4.52
C GLY A 415 -2.83 -9.19 -4.30
N ASN A 416 -3.90 -9.93 -4.55
CA ASN A 416 -4.01 -11.36 -4.22
C ASN A 416 -4.59 -12.18 -5.38
N THR A 417 -4.15 -13.43 -5.49
CA THR A 417 -4.74 -14.45 -6.36
C THR A 417 -4.54 -15.80 -5.69
N GLN A 418 -5.59 -16.33 -5.08
CA GLN A 418 -5.54 -17.53 -4.24
C GLN A 418 -6.82 -18.35 -4.42
N VAL A 419 -6.67 -19.67 -4.44
CA VAL A 419 -7.74 -20.65 -4.34
C VAL A 419 -7.74 -21.20 -2.92
N ILE A 420 -8.82 -20.97 -2.19
CA ILE A 420 -8.91 -21.14 -0.74
C ILE A 420 -10.09 -22.07 -0.43
N ALA A 421 -9.94 -22.99 0.51
CA ALA A 421 -11.09 -23.71 1.06
C ALA A 421 -10.98 -23.85 2.58
N TYR A 422 -12.12 -23.85 3.26
CA TYR A 422 -12.17 -24.14 4.69
C TYR A 422 -11.93 -25.63 4.95
N SER A 423 -11.06 -25.92 5.91
CA SER A 423 -10.74 -27.26 6.41
C SER A 423 -10.09 -27.17 7.79
N GLU A 424 -10.56 -27.97 8.74
CA GLU A 424 -10.00 -28.10 10.10
C GLU A 424 -9.85 -26.74 10.83
N GLY A 425 -10.92 -25.96 10.91
CA GLY A 425 -10.90 -24.67 11.62
C GLY A 425 -10.18 -23.53 10.92
N ARG A 426 -9.60 -23.74 9.72
CA ARG A 426 -8.80 -22.74 9.00
C ARG A 426 -9.21 -22.59 7.54
N TYR A 427 -8.98 -21.41 6.99
CA TYR A 427 -9.04 -21.16 5.55
C TYR A 427 -7.68 -21.45 4.92
N ARG A 428 -7.56 -22.63 4.29
CA ARG A 428 -6.30 -23.13 3.72
C ARG A 428 -6.19 -22.72 2.24
N ILE A 429 -4.99 -22.34 1.84
CA ILE A 429 -4.66 -22.01 0.45
C ILE A 429 -4.24 -23.30 -0.27
N PHE A 430 -4.95 -23.67 -1.33
CA PHE A 430 -4.70 -24.88 -2.14
C PHE A 430 -3.91 -24.57 -3.41
N GLY A 431 -4.01 -23.34 -3.91
CA GLY A 431 -3.22 -22.81 -5.01
C GLY A 431 -3.10 -21.30 -4.90
N GLU A 432 -1.96 -20.74 -5.27
CA GLU A 432 -1.77 -19.29 -5.30
C GLU A 432 -0.92 -18.81 -6.48
N THR A 433 -0.92 -17.50 -6.75
CA THR A 433 0.06 -16.93 -7.67
C THR A 433 1.47 -17.02 -7.08
N ILE A 434 2.43 -17.48 -7.88
CA ILE A 434 3.84 -17.53 -7.49
C ILE A 434 4.61 -16.24 -7.80
N ASP A 435 3.96 -15.23 -8.42
CA ASP A 435 4.58 -13.95 -8.75
C ASP A 435 3.68 -12.72 -8.45
N ILE A 436 2.91 -12.22 -9.42
CA ILE A 436 1.99 -11.08 -9.25
C ILE A 436 0.54 -11.55 -9.22
N ALA A 437 -0.37 -10.77 -8.61
CA ALA A 437 -1.79 -11.06 -8.69
C ALA A 437 -2.35 -10.80 -10.10
N VAL A 438 -3.43 -11.50 -10.48
CA VAL A 438 -4.11 -11.28 -11.78
C VAL A 438 -4.60 -9.84 -11.93
N GLY A 439 -5.09 -9.20 -10.86
CA GLY A 439 -5.48 -7.79 -10.89
C GLY A 439 -4.28 -6.88 -11.13
N ASN A 440 -3.10 -7.20 -10.58
CA ASN A 440 -1.88 -6.44 -10.88
C ASN A 440 -1.45 -6.59 -12.34
N CYS A 441 -1.64 -7.78 -12.93
CA CYS A 441 -1.39 -8.03 -14.34
C CYS A 441 -2.30 -7.17 -15.24
N LEU A 442 -3.61 -7.17 -14.96
CA LEU A 442 -4.60 -6.36 -15.67
C LEU A 442 -4.32 -4.86 -15.49
N ASP A 443 -4.06 -4.41 -14.27
CA ASP A 443 -3.77 -3.00 -13.95
C ASP A 443 -2.47 -2.52 -14.61
N ARG A 444 -1.44 -3.38 -14.70
CA ARG A 444 -0.20 -3.05 -15.43
C ARG A 444 -0.45 -2.95 -16.93
N PHE A 445 -1.17 -3.91 -17.51
CA PHE A 445 -1.46 -3.88 -18.94
C PHE A 445 -2.35 -2.68 -19.34
N ALA A 446 -3.30 -2.30 -18.49
CA ALA A 446 -4.10 -1.08 -18.65
C ALA A 446 -3.23 0.19 -18.74
N ARG A 447 -2.14 0.25 -17.97
CA ARG A 447 -1.18 1.39 -18.04
C ARG A 447 -0.39 1.42 -19.35
N VAL A 448 -0.03 0.27 -19.91
CA VAL A 448 0.67 0.14 -21.21
C VAL A 448 -0.21 0.67 -22.34
N LEU A 449 -1.51 0.39 -22.28
CA LEU A 449 -2.51 0.90 -23.21
C LEU A 449 -3.02 2.31 -22.88
N HIS A 450 -2.44 2.99 -21.87
CA HIS A 450 -2.86 4.30 -21.37
C HIS A 450 -4.37 4.43 -21.05
N LEU A 451 -5.01 3.32 -20.62
CA LEU A 451 -6.41 3.32 -20.23
C LEU A 451 -6.62 4.11 -18.93
N SER A 452 -7.85 4.59 -18.74
CA SER A 452 -8.26 5.25 -17.50
C SER A 452 -8.16 4.32 -16.30
N ASN A 453 -7.78 4.86 -15.15
CA ASN A 453 -7.86 4.18 -13.86
C ASN A 453 -9.23 4.38 -13.18
N ASP A 454 -10.11 5.21 -13.75
CA ASP A 454 -11.48 5.50 -13.28
C ASP A 454 -12.51 4.71 -14.11
N PRO A 455 -13.45 3.95 -13.51
CA PRO A 455 -13.59 3.66 -12.07
C PRO A 455 -12.56 2.64 -11.56
N ALA A 456 -12.04 1.79 -12.44
CA ALA A 456 -10.94 0.86 -12.18
C ALA A 456 -10.25 0.47 -13.50
N PRO A 457 -8.93 0.18 -13.52
CA PRO A 457 -8.24 -0.22 -14.75
C PRO A 457 -8.78 -1.55 -15.30
N GLY A 458 -8.99 -2.54 -14.43
CA GLY A 458 -9.58 -3.83 -14.81
C GLY A 458 -10.98 -3.74 -15.43
N TYR A 459 -11.81 -2.78 -15.00
CA TYR A 459 -13.13 -2.53 -15.61
C TYR A 459 -12.97 -1.94 -17.02
N ASN A 460 -12.00 -1.03 -17.22
CA ASN A 460 -11.75 -0.46 -18.55
C ASN A 460 -11.11 -1.46 -19.52
N ILE A 461 -10.31 -2.41 -19.03
CA ILE A 461 -9.89 -3.60 -19.80
C ILE A 461 -11.11 -4.41 -20.24
N GLU A 462 -12.08 -4.65 -19.36
CA GLU A 462 -13.30 -5.43 -19.66
C GLU A 462 -14.20 -4.74 -20.70
N GLN A 463 -14.47 -3.44 -20.57
CA GLN A 463 -15.27 -2.71 -21.56
C GLN A 463 -14.59 -2.64 -22.93
N LEU A 464 -13.26 -2.73 -22.97
CA LEU A 464 -12.49 -2.76 -24.21
C LEU A 464 -12.40 -4.18 -24.80
N ALA A 465 -12.27 -5.21 -23.95
CA ALA A 465 -12.30 -6.63 -24.34
C ALA A 465 -13.61 -7.03 -25.02
N LYS A 466 -14.75 -6.46 -24.61
CA LYS A 466 -16.07 -6.65 -25.26
C LYS A 466 -16.13 -6.19 -26.73
N LYS A 467 -15.10 -5.52 -27.23
CA LYS A 467 -14.95 -5.06 -28.63
C LYS A 467 -13.84 -5.80 -29.39
N GLY A 468 -13.16 -6.77 -28.77
CA GLY A 468 -12.16 -7.59 -29.42
C GLY A 468 -12.81 -8.67 -30.27
N GLU A 469 -12.28 -8.90 -31.46
CA GLU A 469 -12.77 -9.92 -32.40
C GLU A 469 -11.73 -11.01 -32.65
N LYS A 470 -10.45 -10.68 -32.44
CA LYS A 470 -9.31 -11.55 -32.73
C LYS A 470 -8.64 -12.04 -31.45
N PHE A 471 -8.55 -13.37 -31.31
CA PHE A 471 -7.71 -13.99 -30.29
C PHE A 471 -6.24 -13.97 -30.73
N LEU A 472 -5.34 -13.63 -29.80
CA LEU A 472 -3.89 -13.73 -29.94
C LEU A 472 -3.36 -14.78 -28.96
N ASP A 473 -2.53 -15.69 -29.44
CA ASP A 473 -1.88 -16.69 -28.59
C ASP A 473 -0.95 -16.01 -27.56
N LEU A 474 -1.27 -16.20 -26.28
CA LEU A 474 -0.49 -15.77 -25.14
C LEU A 474 0.05 -16.99 -24.36
N PRO A 475 1.14 -16.85 -23.58
CA PRO A 475 1.65 -17.95 -22.77
C PRO A 475 0.63 -18.42 -21.72
N TYR A 476 0.29 -19.71 -21.72
CA TYR A 476 -0.58 -20.33 -20.71
C TYR A 476 0.25 -20.98 -19.60
N ALA A 477 0.14 -20.49 -18.36
CA ALA A 477 1.17 -20.71 -17.33
C ALA A 477 0.64 -21.24 -15.98
N VAL A 478 -0.08 -22.36 -16.00
CA VAL A 478 -0.52 -23.09 -14.80
C VAL A 478 0.53 -24.13 -14.36
N LYS A 479 0.70 -24.31 -13.05
CA LYS A 479 1.63 -25.26 -12.42
C LYS A 479 0.94 -26.00 -11.28
N GLY A 480 0.24 -27.09 -11.60
CA GLY A 480 -0.58 -27.81 -10.61
C GLY A 480 -1.82 -27.00 -10.26
N MET A 481 -1.89 -26.48 -9.03
CA MET A 481 -2.93 -25.53 -8.60
C MET A 481 -2.44 -24.06 -8.56
N ASP A 482 -1.16 -23.83 -8.87
CA ASP A 482 -0.56 -22.49 -8.86
C ASP A 482 -0.56 -21.83 -10.24
N VAL A 483 -0.50 -20.50 -10.28
CA VAL A 483 -0.48 -19.67 -11.51
C VAL A 483 0.67 -18.67 -11.53
N SER A 484 1.06 -18.22 -12.72
CA SER A 484 2.19 -17.31 -12.95
C SER A 484 1.83 -16.32 -14.05
N PHE A 485 1.71 -15.03 -13.72
CA PHE A 485 1.21 -14.01 -14.65
C PHE A 485 2.31 -13.09 -15.20
N SER A 486 3.45 -12.98 -14.51
CA SER A 486 4.55 -12.09 -14.90
C SER A 486 5.12 -12.39 -16.29
N GLY A 487 5.18 -13.67 -16.68
CA GLY A 487 5.59 -14.06 -18.03
C GLY A 487 4.62 -13.59 -19.10
N ILE A 488 3.31 -13.81 -18.86
CA ILE A 488 2.21 -13.39 -19.74
C ILE A 488 2.23 -11.88 -19.93
N LEU A 489 2.37 -11.14 -18.83
CA LEU A 489 2.44 -9.68 -18.83
C LEU A 489 3.63 -9.17 -19.64
N SER A 490 4.84 -9.70 -19.43
CA SER A 490 6.02 -9.29 -20.20
C SER A 490 5.91 -9.61 -21.69
N TYR A 491 5.23 -10.72 -22.03
CA TYR A 491 4.99 -11.10 -23.42
C TYR A 491 3.97 -10.18 -24.09
N ILE A 492 2.84 -9.88 -23.44
CA ILE A 492 1.82 -8.99 -24.00
C ILE A 492 2.27 -7.52 -24.01
N GLU A 493 3.08 -7.07 -23.03
CA GLU A 493 3.76 -5.77 -23.05
C GLU A 493 4.59 -5.62 -24.34
N THR A 494 5.48 -6.58 -24.62
CA THR A 494 6.32 -6.58 -25.83
C THR A 494 5.49 -6.70 -27.12
N THR A 495 4.52 -7.62 -27.13
CA THR A 495 3.70 -7.94 -28.31
C THR A 495 2.76 -6.79 -28.68
N ALA A 496 2.21 -6.09 -27.69
CA ALA A 496 1.36 -4.92 -27.91
C ALA A 496 2.13 -3.82 -28.64
N GLU A 497 3.35 -3.52 -28.21
CA GLU A 497 4.18 -2.50 -28.86
C GLU A 497 4.44 -2.80 -30.34
N GLU A 498 4.74 -4.05 -30.70
CA GLU A 498 5.02 -4.43 -32.10
C GLU A 498 3.73 -4.47 -32.93
N LYS A 499 2.69 -5.17 -32.45
CA LYS A 499 1.47 -5.42 -33.23
C LYS A 499 0.58 -4.19 -33.40
N LEU A 500 0.56 -3.28 -32.42
CA LEU A 500 -0.16 -2.01 -32.55
C LEU A 500 0.53 -1.08 -33.56
N LYS A 501 1.88 -1.04 -33.60
CA LYS A 501 2.63 -0.27 -34.61
C LYS A 501 2.41 -0.81 -36.03
N ASN A 502 2.27 -2.13 -36.18
CA ASN A 502 2.03 -2.80 -37.46
C ASN A 502 0.54 -2.87 -37.87
N ASN A 503 -0.41 -2.38 -37.05
CA ASN A 503 -1.86 -2.58 -37.21
C ASN A 503 -2.29 -4.06 -37.36
N GLU A 504 -1.58 -4.99 -36.73
CA GLU A 504 -1.88 -6.44 -36.77
C GLU A 504 -3.03 -6.85 -35.83
N CYS A 505 -3.31 -6.04 -34.81
CA CYS A 505 -4.42 -6.19 -33.87
C CYS A 505 -4.80 -4.82 -33.28
N THR A 506 -5.95 -4.75 -32.63
CA THR A 506 -6.40 -3.59 -31.87
C THR A 506 -6.07 -3.73 -30.38
N PRO A 507 -6.14 -2.63 -29.60
CA PRO A 507 -6.12 -2.70 -28.13
C PRO A 507 -7.25 -3.57 -27.56
N ALA A 508 -8.38 -3.67 -28.26
CA ALA A 508 -9.52 -4.50 -27.87
C ALA A 508 -9.22 -5.99 -27.98
N ASP A 509 -8.60 -6.42 -29.09
CA ASP A 509 -8.15 -7.81 -29.29
C ASP A 509 -7.14 -8.25 -28.23
N LEU A 510 -6.23 -7.35 -27.83
CA LEU A 510 -5.27 -7.61 -26.76
C LEU A 510 -5.94 -7.74 -25.38
N CYS A 511 -6.89 -6.85 -25.07
CA CYS A 511 -7.68 -6.95 -23.83
C CYS A 511 -8.50 -8.24 -23.76
N TYR A 512 -9.15 -8.60 -24.87
CA TYR A 512 -9.89 -9.85 -25.03
C TYR A 512 -8.98 -11.07 -24.82
N SER A 513 -7.89 -11.16 -25.57
CA SER A 513 -6.95 -12.30 -25.51
C SER A 513 -6.32 -12.46 -24.12
N LEU A 514 -6.01 -11.33 -23.45
CA LEU A 514 -5.51 -11.35 -22.08
C LEU A 514 -6.56 -11.90 -21.11
N GLN A 515 -7.81 -11.43 -21.19
CA GLN A 515 -8.89 -11.90 -20.33
C GLN A 515 -9.16 -13.39 -20.52
N GLU A 516 -9.37 -13.86 -21.77
CA GLU A 516 -9.59 -15.28 -22.05
C GLU A 516 -8.46 -16.15 -21.50
N THR A 517 -7.19 -15.76 -21.73
CA THR A 517 -6.03 -16.53 -21.27
C THR A 517 -5.97 -16.58 -19.74
N VAL A 518 -5.98 -15.43 -19.05
CA VAL A 518 -5.79 -15.42 -17.59
C VAL A 518 -7.01 -15.95 -16.84
N PHE A 519 -8.22 -15.76 -17.35
CA PHE A 519 -9.43 -16.30 -16.71
C PHE A 519 -9.57 -17.80 -16.94
N ALA A 520 -9.21 -18.34 -18.11
CA ALA A 520 -9.13 -19.79 -18.31
C ALA A 520 -8.12 -20.44 -17.34
N MET A 521 -6.97 -19.81 -17.08
CA MET A 521 -6.01 -20.28 -16.06
C MET A 521 -6.60 -20.30 -14.65
N LEU A 522 -7.39 -19.28 -14.27
CA LEU A 522 -8.06 -19.22 -12.97
C LEU A 522 -9.16 -20.28 -12.83
N VAL A 523 -9.92 -20.54 -13.90
CA VAL A 523 -10.93 -21.61 -13.94
C VAL A 523 -10.27 -22.97 -13.79
N GLU A 524 -9.17 -23.25 -14.51
CA GLU A 524 -8.42 -24.52 -14.41
C GLU A 524 -7.95 -24.83 -12.98
N ILE A 525 -7.33 -23.86 -12.29
CA ILE A 525 -6.86 -24.09 -10.91
C ILE A 525 -8.02 -24.21 -9.89
N THR A 526 -9.12 -23.49 -10.14
CA THR A 526 -10.31 -23.54 -9.27
C THR A 526 -10.99 -24.91 -9.39
N GLU A 527 -11.16 -25.42 -10.62
CA GLU A 527 -11.67 -26.76 -10.88
C GLU A 527 -10.80 -27.85 -10.23
N ARG A 528 -9.47 -27.73 -10.34
CA ARG A 528 -8.55 -28.67 -9.68
C ARG A 528 -8.72 -28.68 -8.16
N ALA A 529 -8.88 -27.51 -7.54
CA ALA A 529 -9.13 -27.42 -6.10
C ALA A 529 -10.52 -27.95 -5.70
N MET A 530 -11.56 -27.73 -6.51
CA MET A 530 -12.89 -28.33 -6.30
C MET A 530 -12.82 -29.86 -6.30
N ALA A 531 -12.16 -30.44 -7.30
CA ALA A 531 -11.95 -31.89 -7.39
C ALA A 531 -11.12 -32.44 -6.22
N HIS A 532 -10.12 -31.69 -5.74
CA HIS A 532 -9.28 -32.09 -4.62
C HIS A 532 -10.00 -32.00 -3.26
N CYS A 533 -10.87 -31.00 -3.07
CA CYS A 533 -11.61 -30.78 -1.82
C CYS A 533 -12.95 -31.53 -1.73
N ASP A 534 -13.37 -32.24 -2.79
CA ASP A 534 -14.72 -32.80 -2.98
C ASP A 534 -15.84 -31.75 -2.76
N LYS A 535 -15.67 -30.57 -3.36
CA LYS A 535 -16.59 -29.43 -3.26
C LYS A 535 -17.21 -29.09 -4.61
N LYS A 536 -18.51 -28.78 -4.60
CA LYS A 536 -19.29 -28.46 -5.81
C LYS A 536 -19.42 -26.97 -6.07
N ASP A 537 -19.47 -26.16 -5.03
CA ASP A 537 -19.76 -24.74 -5.17
C ASP A 537 -18.48 -23.89 -5.17
N VAL A 538 -18.50 -22.82 -5.95
CA VAL A 538 -17.44 -21.81 -6.01
C VAL A 538 -17.98 -20.48 -5.52
N LEU A 539 -17.18 -19.75 -4.75
CA LEU A 539 -17.42 -18.36 -4.37
C LEU A 539 -16.28 -17.51 -4.93
N ILE A 540 -16.57 -16.55 -5.82
CA ILE A 540 -15.58 -15.58 -6.29
C ILE A 540 -15.66 -14.32 -5.43
N VAL A 541 -14.52 -13.85 -4.92
CA VAL A 541 -14.38 -12.62 -4.11
C VAL A 541 -13.16 -11.80 -4.52
N GLY A 542 -13.10 -10.55 -4.06
CA GLY A 542 -12.09 -9.57 -4.47
C GLY A 542 -12.47 -8.83 -5.75
N GLY A 543 -11.79 -7.71 -6.02
CA GLY A 543 -12.24 -6.75 -7.04
C GLY A 543 -12.18 -7.23 -8.49
N VAL A 544 -11.40 -8.27 -8.82
CA VAL A 544 -11.45 -8.91 -10.15
C VAL A 544 -12.68 -9.83 -10.26
N GLY A 545 -13.26 -10.26 -9.14
CA GLY A 545 -14.52 -11.01 -9.08
C GLY A 545 -15.74 -10.23 -9.57
N CYS A 546 -15.66 -8.90 -9.70
CA CYS A 546 -16.68 -8.09 -10.37
C CYS A 546 -16.79 -8.37 -11.88
N ASN A 547 -15.75 -8.94 -12.50
CA ASN A 547 -15.67 -9.07 -13.95
C ASN A 547 -16.69 -10.10 -14.48
N GLU A 548 -17.57 -9.66 -15.37
CA GLU A 548 -18.70 -10.47 -15.87
C GLU A 548 -18.20 -11.68 -16.65
N ARG A 549 -17.10 -11.52 -17.42
CA ARG A 549 -16.52 -12.59 -18.24
C ARG A 549 -15.90 -13.70 -17.39
N LEU A 550 -15.16 -13.36 -16.34
CA LEU A 550 -14.64 -14.33 -15.37
C LEU A 550 -15.79 -15.08 -14.68
N GLN A 551 -16.86 -14.37 -14.28
CA GLN A 551 -18.05 -15.00 -13.72
C GLN A 551 -18.74 -15.94 -14.72
N GLU A 552 -18.84 -15.56 -15.99
CA GLU A 552 -19.43 -16.39 -17.06
C GLU A 552 -18.64 -17.70 -17.25
N MET A 553 -17.32 -17.61 -17.40
CA MET A 553 -16.44 -18.77 -17.57
C MET A 553 -16.49 -19.70 -16.35
N MET A 554 -16.45 -19.14 -15.13
CA MET A 554 -16.54 -19.94 -13.90
C MET A 554 -17.94 -20.56 -13.73
N ARG A 555 -19.01 -19.86 -14.09
CA ARG A 555 -20.40 -20.38 -14.02
C ARG A 555 -20.58 -21.56 -14.95
N THR A 556 -19.99 -21.51 -16.15
CA THR A 556 -19.99 -22.60 -17.12
C THR A 556 -19.35 -23.84 -16.50
N MET A 557 -18.11 -23.75 -16.03
CA MET A 557 -17.40 -24.86 -15.37
C MET A 557 -18.15 -25.40 -14.14
N CYS A 558 -18.67 -24.53 -13.27
CA CYS A 558 -19.46 -24.97 -12.11
C CYS A 558 -20.71 -25.77 -12.53
N SER A 559 -21.42 -25.30 -13.57
CA SER A 559 -22.64 -25.96 -14.05
C SER A 559 -22.36 -27.33 -14.66
N GLU A 560 -21.26 -27.49 -15.40
CA GLU A 560 -20.82 -28.76 -15.97
C GLU A 560 -20.43 -29.78 -14.89
N ARG A 561 -19.96 -29.31 -13.73
CA ARG A 561 -19.67 -30.12 -12.53
C ARG A 561 -20.87 -30.34 -11.60
N GLY A 562 -22.05 -29.80 -11.95
CA GLY A 562 -23.27 -29.92 -11.13
C GLY A 562 -23.21 -29.15 -9.81
N GLY A 563 -22.58 -27.98 -9.81
CA GLY A 563 -22.46 -27.07 -8.67
C GLY A 563 -22.75 -25.60 -9.02
N THR A 564 -22.68 -24.73 -8.02
CA THR A 564 -23.15 -23.34 -8.12
C THR A 564 -22.00 -22.36 -8.05
N LEU A 565 -22.00 -21.36 -8.95
CA LEU A 565 -21.19 -20.16 -8.77
C LEU A 565 -21.95 -19.13 -7.92
N TYR A 566 -21.36 -18.77 -6.80
CA TYR A 566 -21.69 -17.60 -6.00
C TYR A 566 -20.71 -16.46 -6.32
N ALA A 567 -21.24 -15.27 -6.57
CA ALA A 567 -20.45 -14.06 -6.78
C ALA A 567 -21.17 -12.88 -6.13
N THR A 568 -20.42 -11.95 -5.56
CA THR A 568 -20.95 -10.69 -5.02
C THR A 568 -20.92 -9.57 -6.05
N ASP A 569 -21.80 -8.57 -5.86
CA ASP A 569 -21.78 -7.34 -6.64
C ASP A 569 -20.66 -6.37 -6.20
N ASP A 570 -20.55 -5.24 -6.92
CA ASP A 570 -19.52 -4.20 -6.76
C ASP A 570 -19.52 -3.52 -5.38
N ARG A 571 -20.63 -3.60 -4.62
CA ARG A 571 -20.73 -3.05 -3.26
C ARG A 571 -19.88 -3.85 -2.27
N TYR A 572 -19.62 -5.14 -2.56
CA TYR A 572 -18.96 -6.08 -1.64
C TYR A 572 -17.68 -6.71 -2.21
N CYS A 573 -17.57 -6.94 -3.52
CA CYS A 573 -16.35 -7.44 -4.17
C CYS A 573 -15.16 -6.46 -4.04
N ILE A 574 -15.43 -5.17 -4.05
CA ILE A 574 -14.42 -4.12 -3.87
C ILE A 574 -14.18 -3.89 -2.37
N ASP A 575 -12.91 -3.78 -1.97
CA ASP A 575 -12.45 -3.55 -0.59
C ASP A 575 -13.31 -2.48 0.12
N ASN A 576 -13.92 -2.86 1.25
CA ASN A 576 -14.94 -2.08 1.95
C ASN A 576 -14.86 -2.26 3.48
N GLY A 577 -15.41 -1.32 4.25
CA GLY A 577 -15.33 -1.39 5.71
C GLY A 577 -16.27 -2.43 6.33
N ALA A 578 -17.38 -2.76 5.65
CA ALA A 578 -18.38 -3.71 6.15
C ALA A 578 -17.83 -5.14 6.27
N MET A 579 -16.99 -5.62 5.33
CA MET A 579 -16.40 -6.96 5.43
C MET A 579 -15.50 -7.11 6.66
N ILE A 580 -14.78 -6.04 7.02
CA ILE A 580 -13.93 -5.96 8.20
C ILE A 580 -14.78 -5.91 9.48
N ALA A 581 -15.86 -5.10 9.47
CA ALA A 581 -16.81 -5.02 10.58
C ALA A 581 -17.44 -6.39 10.87
N TYR A 582 -17.99 -7.05 9.84
CA TYR A 582 -18.67 -8.34 9.97
C TYR A 582 -17.74 -9.43 10.51
N THR A 583 -16.56 -9.58 9.90
CA THR A 583 -15.60 -10.64 10.27
C THR A 583 -15.01 -10.41 11.65
N GLY A 584 -14.72 -9.16 12.01
CA GLY A 584 -14.30 -8.82 13.37
C GLY A 584 -15.40 -9.03 14.40
N LEU A 585 -16.67 -8.79 14.05
CA LEU A 585 -17.82 -9.03 14.91
C LEU A 585 -18.10 -10.53 15.12
N LEU A 586 -17.91 -11.37 14.09
CA LEU A 586 -17.94 -12.83 14.21
C LEU A 586 -16.88 -13.32 15.21
N ALA A 587 -15.64 -12.85 15.09
CA ALA A 587 -14.56 -13.18 16.01
C ALA A 587 -14.83 -12.66 17.44
N PHE A 588 -15.36 -11.44 17.57
CA PHE A 588 -15.72 -10.81 18.84
C PHE A 588 -16.83 -11.56 19.59
N ALA A 589 -17.88 -11.98 18.88
CA ALA A 589 -18.97 -12.78 19.44
C ALA A 589 -18.48 -14.16 19.96
N HIS A 590 -17.35 -14.64 19.46
CA HIS A 590 -16.66 -15.85 19.92
C HIS A 590 -15.50 -15.55 20.90
N GLY A 591 -15.45 -14.35 21.48
CA GLY A 591 -14.52 -13.98 22.56
C GLY A 591 -13.16 -13.44 22.10
N THR A 592 -12.93 -13.24 20.81
CA THR A 592 -11.66 -12.68 20.30
C THR A 592 -11.59 -11.17 20.51
N THR A 593 -10.52 -10.69 21.12
CA THR A 593 -10.15 -9.27 21.16
C THR A 593 -8.65 -9.13 20.89
N THR A 594 -8.20 -7.93 20.54
CA THR A 594 -6.79 -7.61 20.28
C THR A 594 -6.32 -6.54 21.27
N PRO A 595 -5.34 -6.83 22.14
CA PRO A 595 -4.74 -5.84 23.02
C PRO A 595 -4.14 -4.64 22.26
N LEU A 596 -4.01 -3.50 22.93
CA LEU A 596 -3.57 -2.25 22.29
C LEU A 596 -2.11 -2.37 21.78
N GLU A 597 -1.28 -3.10 22.50
CA GLU A 597 0.09 -3.47 22.14
C GLU A 597 0.17 -4.41 20.93
N GLU A 598 -0.83 -5.28 20.73
CA GLU A 598 -0.92 -6.23 19.60
C GLU A 598 -1.70 -5.67 18.40
N SER A 599 -2.32 -4.50 18.53
CA SER A 599 -3.03 -3.77 17.46
C SER A 599 -2.09 -3.13 16.43
N THR A 600 -1.10 -3.90 15.99
CA THR A 600 -0.14 -3.58 14.94
C THR A 600 -0.71 -3.86 13.54
N PHE A 601 0.05 -3.57 12.49
CA PHE A 601 -0.24 -4.00 11.12
C PHE A 601 0.88 -4.89 10.59
N THR A 602 0.57 -5.73 9.61
CA THR A 602 1.55 -6.54 8.88
C THR A 602 1.23 -6.53 7.39
N GLN A 603 2.25 -6.36 6.55
CA GLN A 603 2.09 -6.43 5.10
C GLN A 603 1.82 -7.87 4.62
N ARG A 604 2.19 -8.87 5.42
CA ARG A 604 2.08 -10.30 5.13
C ARG A 604 1.35 -10.97 6.28
N PHE A 605 0.15 -11.45 6.02
CA PHE A 605 -0.68 -12.18 6.96
C PHE A 605 -1.37 -13.27 6.16
N ARG A 606 -0.89 -14.52 6.24
CA ARG A 606 -1.49 -15.58 5.43
C ARG A 606 -2.90 -15.90 5.91
N THR A 607 -3.76 -16.31 4.98
CA THR A 607 -5.14 -16.71 5.25
C THR A 607 -5.22 -17.89 6.22
N ASP A 608 -4.24 -18.80 6.15
CA ASP A 608 -4.15 -20.00 6.98
C ASP A 608 -3.56 -19.76 8.39
N GLU A 609 -3.07 -18.56 8.70
CA GLU A 609 -2.69 -18.17 10.05
C GLU A 609 -3.91 -17.94 10.96
N VAL A 610 -5.10 -17.68 10.39
CA VAL A 610 -6.34 -17.41 11.12
C VAL A 610 -7.10 -18.69 11.43
N GLN A 611 -7.47 -18.90 12.70
CA GLN A 611 -8.47 -19.88 13.10
C GLN A 611 -9.87 -19.24 13.03
N ALA A 612 -10.72 -19.75 12.14
CA ALA A 612 -12.10 -19.28 11.96
C ALA A 612 -13.02 -19.97 12.99
N ILE A 613 -12.83 -19.63 14.26
CA ILE A 613 -13.54 -20.21 15.43
C ILE A 613 -15.07 -20.12 15.32
N TRP A 614 -15.59 -19.14 14.59
CA TRP A 614 -17.03 -18.96 14.35
C TRP A 614 -17.63 -20.00 13.37
N ARG A 615 -16.80 -20.81 12.71
CA ARG A 615 -17.23 -21.92 11.84
C ARG A 615 -17.17 -23.29 12.52
N GLU A 616 -16.63 -23.39 13.72
CA GLU A 616 -16.63 -24.63 14.49
C GLU A 616 -18.07 -24.98 14.87
N LYS A 617 -18.62 -26.06 14.29
CA LYS A 617 -19.90 -26.61 14.74
C LYS A 617 -19.70 -27.07 16.18
N LYS A 618 -20.44 -26.48 17.13
CA LYS A 618 -20.48 -27.01 18.50
C LYS A 618 -20.95 -28.46 18.43
N ASP A 619 -20.06 -29.38 18.79
CA ASP A 619 -20.38 -30.80 18.87
C ASP A 619 -21.59 -31.00 19.79
N SER A 620 -22.70 -31.44 19.21
CA SER A 620 -23.93 -31.80 19.92
C SER A 620 -23.84 -33.18 20.59
N THR A 621 -22.61 -33.62 20.92
CA THR A 621 -22.29 -34.91 21.53
C THR A 621 -21.73 -34.68 22.93
N GLY A 622 -22.62 -34.53 23.91
CA GLY A 622 -22.24 -34.32 25.32
C GLY A 622 -23.38 -34.30 26.33
N MET A 623 -24.65 -34.35 25.89
CA MET A 623 -25.81 -34.37 26.78
C MET A 623 -27.02 -35.02 26.10
N ASN A 624 -27.02 -36.36 26.01
CA ASN A 624 -28.23 -37.22 25.91
C ASN A 624 -27.83 -38.69 25.75
N ASP A 625 -27.30 -39.30 26.83
CA ASP A 625 -27.48 -40.74 27.04
C ASP A 625 -27.50 -41.07 28.54
N ILE A 626 -28.54 -40.58 29.22
CA ILE A 626 -28.95 -41.07 30.54
C ILE A 626 -30.45 -41.35 30.48
N GLY A 627 -30.78 -42.58 30.09
CA GLY A 627 -32.09 -43.20 30.36
C GLY A 627 -33.13 -43.12 29.25
N LYS A 628 -33.21 -44.19 28.45
CA LYS A 628 -34.30 -45.16 28.60
C LYS A 628 -34.00 -46.51 27.94
#